data_AF-A0A2D4J692-F1
#
_entry.id   AF-A0A2D4J692-F1
#
_cell.length_a   1.000
_cell.length_b   1.000
_cell.length_c   1.000
_cell.angle_alpha   90.00
_cell.angle_beta   90.00
_cell.angle_gamma   90.00
#
_symmetry.space_group_name_H-M   'P 1'
#
loop_
_entity.id
_entity.type
_entity.pdbx_description
1 polymer ?
#
loop_
_entity_poly.entity_id
_entity_poly.type
_entity_poly.pdbx_seq_one_letter_code
_entity_poly.pdbx_strand_id
1 'polypeptide(L)'
;MCLKRWAFCNISVIPGMRSWKKYYLHRSNLESKMKSGQPSVDYTCKAIRGHNGVIYEMAYLSEKEHMFATGKVKSTVCTVSSDGTVRAWNIQEGKQIWSSPQQGFPLVGIITFPAFNLAATSDTEGTIKLWHGTTGEQLSTVSVSSIPSCMVAYTIKNNPFLMVGTEEGSLHTLAATDLSQILYKKLFQKCGIKLSLCSPNGQWILVCPGNAAFSPKVFNIYYATQPEDDDLMLSSPLPITNYCRMMCWLPAESARIAILYKNEMFHIDSFDIVIEKSKYKKKITGRLHQIVV
;
A
#
# COMPACT_ATOMS: atom_id res chain seq x y z
N MET A 1 -0.36 -10.44 13.71
CA MET A 1 -0.47 -8.99 13.46
C MET A 1 -0.05 -8.16 14.70
N CYS A 2 1.21 -8.23 15.18
CA CYS A 2 1.60 -7.45 16.38
C CYS A 2 3.12 -7.22 16.63
N LEU A 3 3.97 -7.13 15.60
CA LEU A 3 5.39 -6.79 15.80
C LEU A 3 5.86 -5.51 15.09
N LYS A 4 5.23 -5.14 13.96
CA LYS A 4 5.39 -3.79 13.37
C LYS A 4 4.61 -2.72 14.12
N ARG A 5 3.64 -3.12 14.94
CA ARG A 5 2.87 -2.20 15.80
C ARG A 5 3.68 -1.79 17.04
N TRP A 6 4.79 -2.49 17.31
CA TRP A 6 5.57 -2.42 18.53
C TRP A 6 7.06 -2.14 18.23
N ALA A 7 7.34 -1.16 17.38
CA ALA A 7 8.60 -0.41 17.43
C ALA A 7 8.63 0.46 18.71
N PHE A 8 8.33 -0.13 19.86
CA PHE A 8 8.64 0.41 21.16
C PHE A 8 10.15 0.29 21.31
N CYS A 9 10.82 1.38 21.66
CA CYS A 9 12.23 1.45 22.09
C CYS A 9 13.23 2.17 21.18
N ASN A 10 12.81 2.93 20.16
CA ASN A 10 13.70 3.98 19.63
C ASN A 10 13.11 5.38 19.79
N ILE A 11 13.08 5.84 21.05
CA ILE A 11 12.66 7.20 21.43
C ILE A 11 13.46 8.28 20.68
N SER A 12 14.68 7.97 20.23
CA SER A 12 15.50 8.91 19.46
C SER A 12 14.90 9.28 18.10
N VAL A 13 13.99 8.46 17.56
CA VAL A 13 13.33 8.68 16.26
C VAL A 13 12.04 9.49 16.40
N ILE A 14 11.50 9.69 17.61
CA ILE A 14 10.24 10.43 17.81
C ILE A 14 10.55 11.91 18.07
N PRO A 15 10.31 12.83 17.11
CA PRO A 15 10.67 14.23 17.30
C PRO A 15 9.87 14.84 18.44
N GLY A 16 10.56 15.38 19.45
CA GLY A 16 9.96 16.04 20.62
C GLY A 16 9.70 15.16 21.85
N MET A 17 9.81 13.83 21.75
CA MET A 17 9.75 12.94 22.92
C MET A 17 11.16 12.55 23.35
N ARG A 18 11.75 13.33 24.28
CA ARG A 18 13.13 13.11 24.74
C ARG A 18 13.29 12.17 25.93
N SER A 19 12.21 11.59 26.45
CA SER A 19 12.28 10.64 27.58
C SER A 19 11.17 9.59 27.58
N TRP A 20 11.49 8.40 28.08
CA TRP A 20 10.56 7.29 28.30
C TRP A 20 9.34 7.68 29.13
N LYS A 21 9.54 8.49 30.18
CA LYS A 21 8.45 8.97 31.04
C LYS A 21 7.42 9.79 30.25
N LYS A 22 7.86 10.72 29.40
CA LYS A 22 6.93 11.54 28.58
C LYS A 22 6.17 10.69 27.56
N TYR A 23 6.87 9.75 26.93
CA TYR A 23 6.26 8.79 26.00
C TYR A 23 5.17 7.96 26.69
N TYR A 24 5.49 7.33 27.82
CA TYR A 24 4.58 6.47 28.57
C TYR A 24 3.33 7.23 29.02
N LEU A 25 3.49 8.41 29.64
CA LEU A 25 2.36 9.23 30.09
C LEU A 25 1.43 9.61 28.93
N HIS A 26 2.00 9.97 27.77
CA HIS A 26 1.20 10.32 26.60
C HIS A 26 0.44 9.12 26.05
N ARG A 27 1.10 7.96 25.89
CA ARG A 27 0.46 6.72 25.42
C ARG A 27 -0.65 6.25 26.34
N SER A 28 -0.40 6.25 27.65
CA SER A 28 -1.39 5.89 28.67
C SER A 28 -2.60 6.82 28.62
N ASN A 29 -2.39 8.13 28.48
CA ASN A 29 -3.47 9.09 28.30
C ASN A 29 -4.28 8.79 27.02
N LEU A 30 -3.62 8.60 25.88
CA LEU A 30 -4.29 8.27 24.61
C LEU A 30 -5.12 6.99 24.71
N GLU A 31 -4.59 5.93 25.32
CA GLU A 31 -5.29 4.66 25.52
C GLU A 31 -6.49 4.82 26.47
N SER A 32 -6.35 5.63 27.52
CA SER A 32 -7.46 6.00 28.39
C SER A 32 -8.56 6.72 27.61
N LYS A 33 -8.20 7.72 26.80
CA LYS A 33 -9.13 8.47 25.94
C LYS A 33 -9.84 7.57 24.92
N MET A 34 -9.10 6.67 24.28
CA MET A 34 -9.68 5.68 23.36
C MET A 34 -10.67 4.75 24.06
N LYS A 35 -10.41 4.40 25.33
CA LYS A 35 -11.30 3.55 26.12
C LYS A 35 -12.59 4.27 26.52
N SER A 36 -12.51 5.53 26.94
CA SER A 36 -13.69 6.31 27.34
C SER A 36 -14.50 6.83 26.15
N GLY A 37 -13.84 7.14 25.03
CA GLY A 37 -14.50 7.48 23.76
C GLY A 37 -15.49 8.63 23.87
N GLN A 38 -15.22 9.61 24.74
CA GLN A 38 -16.12 10.74 24.97
C GLN A 38 -15.91 11.79 23.86
N PRO A 39 -16.96 12.14 23.10
CA PRO A 39 -16.88 13.19 22.09
C PRO A 39 -16.40 14.51 22.71
N SER A 40 -15.59 15.28 21.99
CA SER A 40 -15.01 16.59 22.38
C SER A 40 -13.97 16.57 23.53
N VAL A 41 -13.91 15.50 24.32
CA VAL A 41 -12.93 15.33 25.40
C VAL A 41 -11.77 14.42 24.95
N ASP A 42 -12.13 13.26 24.41
CA ASP A 42 -11.19 12.22 24.03
C ASP A 42 -10.82 12.28 22.56
N TYR A 43 -11.77 12.70 21.72
CA TYR A 43 -11.58 12.90 20.29
C TYR A 43 -12.43 14.06 19.77
N THR A 44 -11.99 14.62 18.65
CA THR A 44 -12.75 15.63 17.90
C THR A 44 -13.14 15.05 16.55
N CYS A 45 -14.40 15.22 16.16
CA CYS A 45 -14.87 14.92 14.81
C CYS A 45 -15.14 16.23 14.07
N LYS A 46 -14.63 16.35 12.85
CA LYS A 46 -14.92 17.46 11.94
C LYS A 46 -15.44 16.89 10.63
N ALA A 47 -16.65 17.25 10.25
CA ALA A 47 -17.16 16.97 8.91
C ALA A 47 -16.63 18.03 7.95
N ILE A 48 -15.92 17.59 6.91
CA ILE A 48 -15.39 18.49 5.88
C ILE A 48 -16.16 18.21 4.59
N ARG A 49 -16.81 19.24 4.05
CA ARG A 49 -17.52 19.15 2.77
C ARG A 49 -16.58 19.53 1.64
N GLY A 50 -16.72 18.87 0.49
CA GLY A 50 -16.15 19.37 -0.75
C GLY A 50 -16.34 18.48 -1.96
N HIS A 51 -16.12 17.17 -1.86
CA HIS A 51 -16.43 16.27 -2.98
C HIS A 51 -17.94 16.29 -3.29
N ASN A 52 -18.25 16.24 -4.58
CA ASN A 52 -19.61 16.22 -5.10
C ASN A 52 -20.06 14.80 -5.50
N GLY A 53 -19.23 13.80 -5.23
CA GLY A 53 -19.44 12.40 -5.56
C GLY A 53 -19.04 11.48 -4.42
N VAL A 54 -19.10 10.18 -4.68
CA VAL A 54 -18.69 9.14 -3.74
C VAL A 54 -17.17 9.16 -3.61
N ILE A 55 -16.66 9.27 -2.38
CA ILE A 55 -15.24 9.13 -2.10
C ILE A 55 -14.89 7.64 -2.17
N TYR A 56 -14.05 7.25 -3.13
CA TYR A 56 -13.66 5.85 -3.30
C TYR A 56 -12.48 5.45 -2.42
N GLU A 57 -11.47 6.31 -2.32
CA GLU A 57 -10.26 6.00 -1.56
C GLU A 57 -9.63 7.27 -0.95
N MET A 58 -8.84 7.05 0.11
CA MET A 58 -8.07 8.10 0.77
C MET A 58 -6.66 7.60 1.15
N ALA A 59 -5.68 8.50 1.07
CA ALA A 59 -4.28 8.20 1.41
C ALA A 59 -3.65 9.35 2.20
N TYR A 60 -2.86 9.02 3.23
CA TYR A 60 -2.08 10.02 3.97
C TYR A 60 -0.83 10.41 3.19
N LEU A 61 -0.65 11.70 2.94
CA LEU A 61 0.57 12.25 2.34
C LEU A 61 1.66 12.51 3.39
N SER A 62 1.30 12.72 4.66
CA SER A 62 2.31 12.79 5.73
C SER A 62 2.94 11.41 5.98
N GLU A 63 4.24 11.38 6.32
CA GLU A 63 4.90 10.12 6.67
C GLU A 63 4.11 9.41 7.77
N LYS A 64 3.92 8.10 7.61
CA LYS A 64 3.18 7.25 8.56
C LYS A 64 3.90 7.09 9.91
N GLU A 65 4.95 7.86 10.16
CA GLU A 65 5.44 7.96 11.51
C GLU A 65 4.33 8.55 12.37
N HIS A 66 3.99 7.80 13.41
CA HIS A 66 3.20 8.28 14.52
C HIS A 66 3.96 9.46 15.13
N MET A 67 3.86 10.64 14.53
CA MET A 67 4.34 11.88 15.11
C MET A 67 3.37 12.17 16.24
N PHE A 68 3.65 11.55 17.39
CA PHE A 68 2.95 11.75 18.63
C PHE A 68 2.95 13.25 18.95
N ALA A 69 1.87 13.92 18.57
CA ALA A 69 1.34 15.15 19.14
C ALA A 69 2.37 16.15 19.68
N THR A 70 3.34 16.59 18.86
CA THR A 70 4.03 17.86 19.15
C THR A 70 3.22 19.06 18.66
N GLY A 71 2.05 18.84 18.05
CA GLY A 71 1.15 19.88 17.55
C GLY A 71 1.68 20.68 16.37
N LYS A 72 2.92 20.41 15.92
CA LYS A 72 3.61 21.16 14.86
C LYS A 72 3.52 20.54 13.47
N VAL A 73 3.06 19.30 13.36
CA VAL A 73 3.07 18.57 12.09
C VAL A 73 1.69 18.64 11.47
N LYS A 74 1.62 19.24 10.28
CA LYS A 74 0.43 19.24 9.44
C LYS A 74 0.28 17.86 8.81
N SER A 75 -0.79 17.14 9.14
CA SER A 75 -1.12 15.88 8.49
C SER A 75 -2.00 16.17 7.30
N THR A 76 -1.49 15.82 6.11
CA THR A 76 -2.23 15.95 4.87
C THR A 76 -2.81 14.59 4.48
N VAL A 77 -4.10 14.57 4.15
CA VAL A 77 -4.78 13.43 3.54
C VAL A 77 -5.24 13.83 2.16
N CYS A 78 -5.05 12.93 1.19
CA CYS A 78 -5.59 13.06 -0.14
C CYS A 78 -6.79 12.11 -0.31
N THR A 79 -7.81 12.54 -1.03
CA THR A 79 -9.02 11.76 -1.33
C THR A 79 -9.32 11.80 -2.82
N VAL A 80 -9.83 10.70 -3.35
CA VAL A 80 -10.33 10.58 -4.73
C VAL A 80 -11.81 10.26 -4.75
N SER A 81 -12.50 10.71 -5.79
CA SER A 81 -13.95 10.67 -5.86
C SER A 81 -14.48 10.33 -7.25
N SER A 82 -15.71 9.83 -7.27
CA SER A 82 -16.50 9.65 -8.48
C SER A 82 -16.79 10.95 -9.23
N ASP A 83 -16.57 12.12 -8.60
CA ASP A 83 -16.67 13.43 -9.26
C ASP A 83 -15.48 13.75 -10.18
N GLY A 84 -14.49 12.86 -10.28
CA GLY A 84 -13.32 13.05 -11.15
C GLY A 84 -12.26 13.99 -10.57
N THR A 85 -12.34 14.34 -9.28
CA THR A 85 -11.36 15.20 -8.61
C THR A 85 -10.55 14.44 -7.57
N VAL A 86 -9.29 14.85 -7.41
CA VAL A 86 -8.47 14.53 -6.24
C VAL A 86 -8.34 15.79 -5.38
N ARG A 87 -8.45 15.64 -4.06
CA ARG A 87 -8.38 16.76 -3.10
C ARG A 87 -7.43 16.43 -1.98
N ALA A 88 -6.69 17.43 -1.50
CA ALA A 88 -5.86 17.33 -0.31
C ALA A 88 -6.44 18.17 0.83
N TRP A 89 -6.34 17.64 2.04
CA TRP A 89 -6.96 18.18 3.25
C TRP A 89 -5.94 18.27 4.37
N ASN A 90 -5.93 19.40 5.07
CA ASN A 90 -5.26 19.54 6.35
C ASN A 90 -6.19 19.04 7.46
N ILE A 91 -5.80 17.94 8.12
CA ILE A 91 -6.64 17.27 9.11
C ILE A 91 -6.82 18.13 10.37
N GLN A 92 -5.77 18.82 10.80
CA GLN A 92 -5.81 19.64 12.02
C GLN A 92 -6.72 20.85 11.85
N GLU A 93 -6.54 21.59 10.75
CA GLU A 93 -7.32 22.78 10.44
C GLU A 93 -8.74 22.43 9.97
N GLY A 94 -8.93 21.26 9.37
CA GLY A 94 -10.18 20.84 8.75
C GLY A 94 -10.47 21.61 7.46
N LYS A 95 -9.41 21.97 6.72
CA LYS A 95 -9.49 22.80 5.51
C LYS A 95 -8.93 22.06 4.30
N GLN A 96 -9.53 22.31 3.13
CA GLN A 96 -8.95 21.89 1.86
C GLN A 96 -7.67 22.68 1.60
N ILE A 97 -6.62 22.00 1.18
CA ILE A 97 -5.34 22.59 0.76
C ILE A 97 -5.40 22.91 -0.72
N TRP A 98 -5.78 21.92 -1.54
CA TRP A 98 -5.95 22.05 -2.98
C TRP A 98 -6.94 21.01 -3.51
N SER A 99 -7.42 21.23 -4.73
CA SER A 99 -8.24 20.29 -5.50
C SER A 99 -7.81 20.32 -6.96
N SER A 100 -7.73 19.16 -7.61
CA SER A 100 -7.49 19.10 -9.05
C SER A 100 -8.69 19.68 -9.83
N PRO A 101 -8.47 20.11 -11.08
CA PRO A 101 -9.57 20.24 -12.04
C PRO A 101 -10.35 18.93 -12.17
N GLN A 102 -11.62 19.05 -12.56
CA GLN A 102 -12.45 17.88 -12.86
C GLN A 102 -11.86 17.13 -14.06
N GLN A 103 -11.66 15.82 -13.88
CA GLN A 103 -11.20 14.92 -14.93
C GLN A 103 -12.39 14.28 -15.66
N GLY A 104 -12.12 13.74 -16.85
CA GLY A 104 -13.16 13.14 -17.70
C GLY A 104 -13.78 11.86 -17.12
N PHE A 105 -13.07 11.18 -16.22
CA PHE A 105 -13.48 9.89 -15.67
C PHE A 105 -13.40 9.86 -14.14
N PRO A 106 -14.25 9.05 -13.47
CA PRO A 106 -14.18 8.83 -12.02
C PRO A 106 -12.80 8.38 -11.56
N LEU A 107 -12.29 8.97 -10.47
CA LEU A 107 -11.05 8.51 -9.84
C LEU A 107 -11.37 7.41 -8.84
N VAL A 108 -10.77 6.24 -9.04
CA VAL A 108 -11.07 5.02 -8.26
C VAL A 108 -9.97 4.60 -7.31
N GLY A 109 -8.76 5.16 -7.47
CA GLY A 109 -7.65 4.80 -6.60
C GLY A 109 -6.71 5.97 -6.30
N ILE A 110 -6.10 5.95 -5.12
CA ILE A 110 -5.04 6.88 -4.71
C ILE A 110 -3.99 6.23 -3.83
N ILE A 111 -2.73 6.57 -4.10
CA ILE A 111 -1.60 6.18 -3.27
C ILE A 111 -0.59 7.33 -3.14
N THR A 112 0.12 7.40 -2.02
CA THR A 112 1.06 8.49 -1.72
C THR A 112 2.48 7.99 -1.52
N PHE A 113 3.42 8.89 -1.77
CA PHE A 113 4.84 8.76 -1.47
C PHE A 113 5.24 9.90 -0.53
N PRO A 114 5.00 9.78 0.78
CA PRO A 114 5.23 10.86 1.73
C PRO A 114 6.65 11.44 1.71
N ALA A 115 7.67 10.58 1.67
CA ALA A 115 9.08 10.98 1.66
C ALA A 115 9.46 11.82 0.42
N PHE A 116 8.69 11.71 -0.65
CA PHE A 116 8.89 12.41 -1.92
C PHE A 116 7.88 13.53 -2.15
N ASN A 117 6.93 13.70 -1.22
CA ASN A 117 5.80 14.61 -1.36
C ASN A 117 5.01 14.40 -2.67
N LEU A 118 4.71 13.14 -3.01
CA LEU A 118 3.96 12.79 -4.22
C LEU A 118 2.66 12.06 -3.90
N ALA A 119 1.68 12.18 -4.79
CA ALA A 119 0.48 11.36 -4.82
C ALA A 119 0.25 10.83 -6.25
N ALA A 120 -0.16 9.58 -6.38
CA ALA A 120 -0.57 8.99 -7.64
C ALA A 120 -2.04 8.59 -7.57
N THR A 121 -2.80 8.88 -8.64
CA THR A 121 -4.22 8.57 -8.74
C THR A 121 -4.49 7.75 -9.99
N SER A 122 -5.50 6.88 -9.95
CA SER A 122 -5.97 6.13 -11.11
C SER A 122 -7.46 6.35 -11.37
N ASP A 123 -7.85 6.42 -12.64
CA ASP A 123 -9.25 6.51 -13.07
C ASP A 123 -9.80 5.17 -13.62
N THR A 124 -11.09 5.16 -13.97
CA THR A 124 -11.78 3.98 -14.52
C THR A 124 -11.33 3.60 -15.93
N GLU A 125 -10.59 4.44 -16.64
CA GLU A 125 -10.08 4.15 -18.00
C GLU A 125 -8.59 3.76 -17.98
N GLY A 126 -8.00 3.64 -16.79
CA GLY A 126 -6.60 3.31 -16.62
C GLY A 126 -5.62 4.45 -16.88
N THR A 127 -6.09 5.69 -16.87
CA THR A 127 -5.19 6.84 -16.72
C THR A 127 -4.67 6.87 -15.28
N ILE A 128 -3.35 6.94 -15.15
CA ILE A 128 -2.64 7.18 -13.91
C ILE A 128 -2.00 8.56 -14.00
N LYS A 129 -2.24 9.38 -12.97
CA LYS A 129 -1.63 10.72 -12.85
C LYS A 129 -0.80 10.82 -11.59
N LEU A 130 0.33 11.51 -11.72
CA LEU A 130 1.22 11.84 -10.61
C LEU A 130 1.07 13.32 -10.28
N TRP A 131 1.00 13.61 -8.99
CA TRP A 131 0.75 14.94 -8.44
C TRP A 131 1.82 15.29 -7.42
N HIS A 132 2.23 16.55 -7.41
CA HIS A 132 2.96 17.10 -6.28
C HIS A 132 2.01 17.27 -5.08
N GLY A 133 2.30 16.58 -3.99
CA GLY A 133 1.36 16.37 -2.90
C GLY A 133 0.94 17.62 -2.14
N THR A 134 1.78 18.66 -2.07
CA THR A 134 1.44 19.91 -1.37
C THR A 134 0.84 20.99 -2.26
N THR A 135 1.18 21.01 -3.55
CA THR A 135 0.69 22.05 -4.48
C THR A 135 -0.50 21.60 -5.30
N GLY A 136 -0.68 20.29 -5.48
CA GLY A 136 -1.68 19.73 -6.38
C GLY A 136 -1.31 19.88 -7.86
N GLU A 137 -0.06 20.23 -8.17
CA GLU A 137 0.45 20.31 -9.53
C GLU A 137 0.52 18.91 -10.16
N GLN A 138 -0.02 18.76 -11.37
CA GLN A 138 0.09 17.52 -12.14
C GLN A 138 1.49 17.43 -12.73
N LEU A 139 2.26 16.43 -12.32
CA LEU A 139 3.65 16.23 -12.76
C LEU A 139 3.73 15.35 -14.00
N SER A 140 2.91 14.30 -14.07
CA SER A 140 2.98 13.31 -15.15
C SER A 140 1.66 12.57 -15.32
N THR A 141 1.49 11.96 -16.50
CA THR A 141 0.32 11.14 -16.82
C THR A 141 0.75 9.96 -17.69
N VAL A 142 0.19 8.79 -17.43
CA VAL A 142 0.36 7.58 -18.26
C VAL A 142 -0.98 6.86 -18.35
N SER A 143 -1.25 6.21 -19.47
CA SER A 143 -2.39 5.31 -19.59
C SER A 143 -1.87 3.87 -19.57
N VAL A 144 -2.38 3.09 -18.61
CA VAL A 144 -2.29 1.63 -18.66
C VAL A 144 -3.58 1.15 -19.31
N SER A 145 -3.50 0.36 -20.38
CA SER A 145 -4.63 0.03 -21.29
C SER A 145 -5.75 -0.83 -20.67
N SER A 146 -5.92 -0.80 -19.35
CA SER A 146 -6.88 -1.58 -18.58
C SER A 146 -7.09 -0.95 -17.20
N ILE A 147 -8.29 -1.08 -16.65
CA ILE A 147 -8.69 -0.53 -15.34
C ILE A 147 -7.75 -1.02 -14.23
N PRO A 148 -7.10 -0.11 -13.48
CA PRO A 148 -6.31 -0.45 -12.30
C PRO A 148 -7.20 -1.01 -11.20
N SER A 149 -6.95 -2.25 -10.79
CA SER A 149 -7.67 -2.90 -9.70
C SER A 149 -7.03 -2.66 -8.34
N CYS A 150 -5.70 -2.41 -8.31
CA CYS A 150 -4.96 -2.11 -7.10
C CYS A 150 -3.61 -1.44 -7.41
N MET A 151 -3.13 -0.67 -6.44
CA MET A 151 -1.84 0.04 -6.52
C MET A 151 -1.04 -0.16 -5.24
N VAL A 152 0.29 -0.31 -5.36
CA VAL A 152 1.22 -0.42 -4.24
C VAL A 152 2.43 0.46 -4.49
N ALA A 153 2.75 1.30 -3.50
CA ALA A 153 3.88 2.20 -3.50
C ALA A 153 5.00 1.60 -2.66
N TYR A 154 6.23 1.71 -3.16
CA TYR A 154 7.43 1.29 -2.45
C TYR A 154 8.65 2.12 -2.86
N THR A 155 9.74 1.95 -2.12
CA THR A 155 10.98 2.69 -2.33
C THR A 155 12.16 1.73 -2.31
N ILE A 156 13.02 1.81 -3.32
CA ILE A 156 14.30 1.09 -3.37
C ILE A 156 15.42 2.11 -3.51
N LYS A 157 16.44 2.01 -2.66
CA LYS A 157 17.62 2.91 -2.69
C LYS A 157 17.23 4.40 -2.80
N ASN A 158 16.18 4.80 -2.09
CA ASN A 158 15.62 6.16 -2.09
C ASN A 158 14.95 6.61 -3.41
N ASN A 159 14.57 5.68 -4.29
CA ASN A 159 13.76 5.98 -5.47
C ASN A 159 12.34 5.43 -5.30
N PRO A 160 11.28 6.22 -5.60
CA PRO A 160 9.91 5.79 -5.45
C PRO A 160 9.42 5.02 -6.68
N PHE A 161 8.68 3.94 -6.43
CA PHE A 161 8.12 3.08 -7.47
C PHE A 161 6.66 2.78 -7.19
N LEU A 162 5.88 2.71 -8.26
CA LEU A 162 4.46 2.38 -8.24
C LEU A 162 4.25 1.07 -8.98
N MET A 163 3.69 0.07 -8.31
CA MET A 163 3.24 -1.15 -8.97
C MET A 163 1.72 -1.18 -9.03
N VAL A 164 1.20 -1.51 -10.21
CA VAL A 164 -0.22 -1.46 -10.54
C VAL A 164 -0.64 -2.81 -11.09
N GLY A 165 -1.66 -3.40 -10.47
CA GLY A 165 -2.38 -4.55 -11.00
C GLY A 165 -3.64 -4.09 -11.71
N THR A 166 -3.96 -4.67 -12.86
CA THR A 166 -5.18 -4.35 -13.62
C THR A 166 -6.24 -5.45 -13.50
N GLU A 167 -7.49 -5.11 -13.82
CA GLU A 167 -8.62 -6.05 -13.87
C GLU A 167 -8.46 -7.14 -14.93
N GLU A 168 -7.64 -6.92 -15.95
CA GLU A 168 -7.37 -7.93 -16.96
C GLU A 168 -6.19 -8.85 -16.63
N GLY A 169 -5.50 -8.65 -15.51
CA GLY A 169 -4.38 -9.48 -15.10
C GLY A 169 -3.01 -9.04 -15.59
N SER A 170 -2.88 -7.76 -15.95
CA SER A 170 -1.62 -7.12 -16.29
C SER A 170 -0.99 -6.49 -15.05
N LEU A 171 0.32 -6.68 -14.88
CA LEU A 171 1.13 -6.02 -13.85
C LEU A 171 2.03 -4.98 -14.50
N HIS A 172 1.98 -3.75 -14.01
CA HIS A 172 2.85 -2.65 -14.42
C HIS A 172 3.71 -2.21 -13.23
N THR A 173 4.99 -1.96 -13.46
CA THR A 173 5.85 -1.23 -12.51
C THR A 173 6.32 0.05 -13.17
N LEU A 174 6.08 1.17 -12.50
CA LEU A 174 6.38 2.51 -12.98
C LEU A 174 7.37 3.18 -12.02
N ALA A 175 8.29 3.98 -12.55
CA ALA A 175 9.04 4.92 -11.74
C ALA A 175 8.08 6.03 -11.29
N ALA A 176 7.96 6.27 -9.99
CA ALA A 176 7.03 7.28 -9.48
C ALA A 176 7.63 8.70 -9.49
N THR A 177 8.67 8.94 -10.28
CA THR A 177 9.24 10.27 -10.57
C THR A 177 8.54 10.94 -11.75
N ASP A 178 8.23 10.15 -12.78
CA ASP A 178 7.73 10.61 -14.07
C ASP A 178 6.68 9.65 -14.68
N LEU A 179 6.31 8.59 -13.95
CA LEU A 179 5.47 7.49 -14.41
C LEU A 179 6.03 6.72 -15.62
N SER A 180 7.36 6.74 -15.82
CA SER A 180 8.00 5.92 -16.85
C SER A 180 7.82 4.42 -16.56
N GLN A 181 7.45 3.65 -17.58
CA GLN A 181 7.22 2.22 -17.43
C GLN A 181 8.54 1.45 -17.38
N ILE A 182 8.78 0.78 -16.26
CA ILE A 182 9.96 -0.07 -16.03
C ILE A 182 9.66 -1.52 -16.43
N LEU A 183 8.49 -2.00 -16.04
CA LEU A 183 8.07 -3.37 -16.28
C LEU A 183 6.61 -3.43 -16.70
N TYR A 184 6.34 -4.30 -17.65
CA TYR A 184 5.01 -4.78 -17.99
C TYR A 184 5.04 -6.30 -18.08
N LYS A 185 4.13 -6.98 -17.38
CA LYS A 185 3.98 -8.43 -17.47
C LYS A 185 2.52 -8.85 -17.34
N LYS A 186 2.02 -9.59 -18.33
CA LYS A 186 0.71 -10.25 -18.23
C LYS A 186 0.85 -11.51 -17.39
N LEU A 187 0.23 -11.53 -16.20
CA LEU A 187 0.36 -12.64 -15.25
C LEU A 187 -0.81 -13.61 -15.30
N PHE A 188 -2.02 -13.08 -15.49
CA PHE A 188 -3.25 -13.85 -15.54
C PHE A 188 -4.06 -13.44 -16.76
N GLN A 189 -4.75 -14.40 -17.38
CA GLN A 189 -5.58 -14.12 -18.55
C GLN A 189 -7.01 -13.85 -18.09
N LYS A 190 -7.54 -12.66 -18.43
CA LYS A 190 -8.91 -12.22 -18.10
C LYS A 190 -9.24 -12.37 -16.60
N CYS A 191 -8.27 -12.05 -15.73
CA CYS A 191 -8.42 -12.18 -14.29
C CYS A 191 -7.71 -11.03 -13.57
N GLY A 192 -8.45 -10.27 -12.77
CA GLY A 192 -7.91 -9.11 -12.08
C GLY A 192 -6.82 -9.45 -11.07
N ILE A 193 -5.93 -8.51 -10.81
CA ILE A 193 -4.86 -8.68 -9.83
C ILE A 193 -5.25 -8.01 -8.50
N LYS A 194 -4.87 -8.65 -7.39
CA LYS A 194 -4.79 -8.04 -6.07
C LYS A 194 -3.35 -8.08 -5.58
N LEU A 195 -2.84 -6.95 -5.11
CA LEU A 195 -1.48 -6.81 -4.60
C LEU A 195 -1.47 -6.69 -3.08
N SER A 196 -0.47 -7.30 -2.43
CA SER A 196 -0.19 -7.05 -1.01
C SER A 196 0.62 -5.77 -0.81
N LEU A 197 0.61 -5.22 0.40
CA LEU A 197 1.68 -4.31 0.83
C LEU A 197 3.06 -5.00 0.75
N CYS A 198 4.12 -4.19 0.76
CA CYS A 198 5.47 -4.72 0.83
C CYS A 198 5.70 -5.52 2.12
N SER A 199 6.49 -6.58 2.00
CA SER A 199 6.95 -7.36 3.13
C SER A 199 7.74 -6.52 4.14
N PRO A 200 7.88 -6.97 5.40
CA PRO A 200 8.58 -6.21 6.42
C PRO A 200 9.99 -5.76 6.09
N ASN A 201 10.72 -6.56 5.32
CA ASN A 201 12.07 -6.27 4.84
C ASN A 201 12.11 -5.52 3.49
N GLY A 202 10.96 -5.18 2.90
CA GLY A 202 10.88 -4.46 1.62
C GLY A 202 11.41 -5.25 0.43
N GLN A 203 11.37 -6.58 0.47
CA GLN A 203 11.88 -7.44 -0.60
C GLN A 203 10.78 -8.10 -1.43
N TRP A 204 9.57 -8.23 -0.88
CA TRP A 204 8.53 -9.08 -1.46
C TRP A 204 7.19 -8.37 -1.56
N ILE A 205 6.47 -8.63 -2.65
CA ILE A 205 5.05 -8.32 -2.80
C ILE A 205 4.34 -9.58 -3.29
N LEU A 206 3.21 -9.92 -2.67
CA LEU A 206 2.36 -10.99 -3.14
C LEU A 206 1.40 -10.45 -4.21
N VAL A 207 1.28 -11.22 -5.29
CA VAL A 207 0.33 -11.00 -6.38
C VAL A 207 -0.68 -12.13 -6.35
N CYS A 208 -1.92 -11.83 -6.02
CA CYS A 208 -3.02 -12.79 -6.05
C CYS A 208 -3.93 -12.54 -7.25
N PRO A 209 -4.43 -13.61 -7.87
CA PRO A 209 -5.50 -13.51 -8.84
C PRO A 209 -6.84 -13.20 -8.16
N GLY A 210 -7.69 -12.51 -8.88
CA GLY A 210 -9.06 -12.18 -8.50
C GLY A 210 -10.05 -13.33 -8.67
N ASN A 211 -9.61 -14.51 -9.12
CA ASN A 211 -10.42 -15.73 -9.20
C ASN A 211 -9.60 -16.96 -8.79
N ALA A 212 -10.26 -18.12 -8.67
CA ALA A 212 -9.62 -19.38 -8.30
C ALA A 212 -8.92 -20.09 -9.47
N ALA A 213 -8.98 -19.56 -10.70
CA ALA A 213 -8.40 -20.21 -11.87
C ALA A 213 -6.86 -20.17 -11.88
N PHE A 214 -6.27 -19.27 -11.10
CA PHE A 214 -4.83 -19.11 -11.00
C PHE A 214 -4.37 -19.17 -9.54
N SER A 215 -3.11 -19.52 -9.35
CA SER A 215 -2.48 -19.54 -8.03
C SER A 215 -1.70 -18.24 -7.77
N PRO A 216 -1.67 -17.76 -6.51
CA PRO A 216 -0.87 -16.60 -6.11
C PRO A 216 0.62 -16.78 -6.41
N LYS A 217 1.30 -15.67 -6.70
CA LYS A 217 2.75 -15.62 -6.95
C LYS A 217 3.38 -14.52 -6.13
N VAL A 218 4.62 -14.73 -5.67
CA VAL A 218 5.40 -13.72 -4.97
C VAL A 218 6.36 -13.05 -5.94
N PHE A 219 6.40 -11.74 -5.87
CA PHE A 219 7.25 -10.86 -6.65
C PHE A 219 8.44 -10.40 -5.81
N ASN A 220 9.64 -10.48 -6.35
CA ASN A 220 10.81 -9.84 -5.76
C ASN A 220 10.90 -8.39 -6.24
N ILE A 221 10.83 -7.45 -5.31
CA ILE A 221 10.77 -6.01 -5.61
C ILE A 221 12.08 -5.53 -6.26
N TYR A 222 13.24 -6.08 -5.88
CA TYR A 222 14.53 -5.67 -6.45
C TYR A 222 14.58 -5.95 -7.96
N TYR A 223 14.23 -7.16 -8.37
CA TYR A 223 14.23 -7.56 -9.79
C TYR A 223 13.11 -6.90 -10.60
N ALA A 224 12.01 -6.50 -9.95
CA ALA A 224 10.96 -5.69 -10.58
C ALA A 224 11.47 -4.35 -11.12
N THR A 225 12.54 -3.82 -10.51
CA THR A 225 13.12 -2.51 -10.85
C THR A 225 14.37 -2.61 -11.72
N GLN A 226 14.93 -3.80 -11.87
CA GLN A 226 16.08 -4.11 -12.74
C GLN A 226 15.82 -5.44 -13.45
N PRO A 227 15.09 -5.43 -14.58
CA PRO A 227 14.70 -6.64 -15.30
C PRO A 227 15.87 -7.21 -16.12
N GLU A 228 16.99 -7.51 -15.47
CA GLU A 228 18.14 -8.18 -16.11
C GLU A 228 17.94 -9.71 -16.17
N ASP A 229 17.14 -10.28 -15.26
CA ASP A 229 17.00 -11.73 -15.12
C ASP A 229 15.55 -12.13 -14.75
N ASP A 230 14.80 -12.60 -15.75
CA ASP A 230 13.36 -12.83 -15.66
C ASP A 230 13.00 -14.05 -14.76
N ASP A 231 13.96 -14.94 -14.55
CA ASP A 231 13.85 -16.20 -13.78
C ASP A 231 13.80 -15.98 -12.25
N LEU A 232 14.25 -14.82 -11.76
CA LEU A 232 14.31 -14.47 -10.33
C LEU A 232 13.25 -13.45 -9.89
N MET A 233 12.39 -13.03 -10.82
CA MET A 233 11.39 -12.01 -10.54
C MET A 233 10.13 -12.58 -9.86
N LEU A 234 9.72 -13.79 -10.26
CA LEU A 234 8.49 -14.44 -9.84
C LEU A 234 8.74 -15.76 -9.13
N SER A 235 7.99 -16.02 -8.07
CA SER A 235 7.95 -17.34 -7.46
C SER A 235 7.26 -18.37 -8.35
N SER A 236 7.54 -19.65 -8.08
CA SER A 236 6.55 -20.67 -8.45
C SER A 236 5.19 -20.33 -7.84
N PRO A 237 4.10 -20.73 -8.50
CA PRO A 237 2.78 -20.56 -7.93
C PRO A 237 2.72 -21.19 -6.54
N LEU A 238 2.20 -20.45 -5.57
CA LEU A 238 1.92 -20.99 -4.24
C LEU A 238 0.87 -22.09 -4.36
N PRO A 239 0.90 -23.14 -3.52
CA PRO A 239 -0.02 -24.27 -3.61
C PRO A 239 -1.42 -23.92 -3.06
N ILE A 240 -2.00 -22.83 -3.58
CA ILE A 240 -3.35 -22.37 -3.29
C ILE A 240 -4.09 -22.33 -4.62
N THR A 241 -5.15 -23.13 -4.72
CA THR A 241 -5.98 -23.26 -5.92
C THR A 241 -7.35 -22.59 -5.77
N ASN A 242 -7.60 -21.96 -4.61
CA ASN A 242 -8.89 -21.38 -4.25
C ASN A 242 -8.88 -19.85 -4.23
N TYR A 243 -10.07 -19.26 -4.21
CA TYR A 243 -10.25 -17.81 -4.18
C TYR A 243 -9.60 -17.19 -2.94
N CYS A 244 -8.56 -16.39 -3.16
CA CYS A 244 -7.86 -15.65 -2.12
C CYS A 244 -8.67 -14.41 -1.71
N ARG A 245 -9.11 -14.38 -0.45
CA ARG A 245 -9.93 -13.29 0.08
C ARG A 245 -9.09 -12.19 0.72
N MET A 246 -8.08 -12.57 1.50
CA MET A 246 -7.21 -11.64 2.23
C MET A 246 -5.79 -12.18 2.28
N MET A 247 -4.82 -11.28 2.29
CA MET A 247 -3.41 -11.61 2.43
C MET A 247 -2.72 -10.60 3.35
N CYS A 248 -1.79 -11.05 4.17
CA CYS A 248 -0.95 -10.15 4.96
C CYS A 248 0.41 -10.75 5.28
N TRP A 249 1.45 -9.92 5.24
CA TRP A 249 2.76 -10.31 5.74
C TRP A 249 2.75 -10.34 7.27
N LEU A 250 3.33 -11.40 7.84
CA LEU A 250 3.48 -11.51 9.28
C LEU A 250 4.65 -10.62 9.73
N PRO A 251 4.42 -9.66 10.64
CA PRO A 251 5.42 -8.66 10.95
C PRO A 251 6.62 -9.19 11.76
N ALA A 252 6.46 -10.33 12.43
CA ALA A 252 7.53 -10.97 13.19
C ALA A 252 8.61 -11.56 12.28
N GLU A 253 8.23 -11.93 11.06
CA GLU A 253 9.06 -12.71 10.16
C GLU A 253 8.95 -12.13 8.76
N SER A 254 10.01 -11.47 8.32
CA SER A 254 9.94 -10.56 7.19
C SER A 254 9.65 -11.20 5.83
N ALA A 255 9.69 -12.54 5.74
CA ALA A 255 9.38 -13.31 4.56
C ALA A 255 8.23 -14.32 4.77
N ARG A 256 7.46 -14.21 5.86
CA ARG A 256 6.29 -15.06 6.09
C ARG A 256 5.01 -14.34 5.73
N ILE A 257 4.14 -15.00 4.97
CA ILE A 257 2.83 -14.50 4.57
C ILE A 257 1.71 -15.39 5.10
N ALA A 258 0.59 -14.80 5.49
CA ALA A 258 -0.64 -15.51 5.80
C ALA A 258 -1.68 -15.20 4.72
N ILE A 259 -2.32 -16.24 4.18
CA ILE A 259 -3.32 -16.14 3.12
C ILE A 259 -4.62 -16.78 3.61
N LEU A 260 -5.69 -16.00 3.61
CA LEU A 260 -7.05 -16.44 3.86
C LEU A 260 -7.72 -16.74 2.52
N TYR A 261 -8.13 -17.98 2.30
CA TYR A 261 -8.87 -18.39 1.11
C TYR A 261 -10.15 -19.12 1.49
N LYS A 262 -11.10 -19.14 0.55
CA LYS A 262 -12.40 -19.79 0.72
C LYS A 262 -12.51 -20.97 -0.21
N ASN A 263 -12.79 -22.14 0.35
CA ASN A 263 -13.29 -23.30 -0.37
C ASN A 263 -14.76 -23.52 0.05
N GLU A 264 -15.07 -24.60 0.79
CA GLU A 264 -16.35 -24.76 1.50
C GLU A 264 -16.39 -23.96 2.81
N MET A 265 -15.27 -23.97 3.55
CA MET A 265 -15.03 -23.13 4.74
C MET A 265 -13.88 -22.14 4.50
N PHE A 266 -13.68 -21.23 5.45
CA PHE A 266 -12.53 -20.32 5.46
C PHE A 266 -11.30 -21.02 6.02
N HIS A 267 -10.20 -20.97 5.28
CA HIS A 267 -8.91 -21.53 5.69
C HIS A 267 -7.84 -20.45 5.70
N ILE A 268 -6.92 -20.53 6.67
CA ILE A 268 -5.77 -19.64 6.80
C ILE A 268 -4.52 -20.50 6.73
N ASP A 269 -3.75 -20.33 5.66
CA ASP A 269 -2.43 -20.96 5.54
C ASP A 269 -1.34 -19.91 5.64
N SER A 270 -0.19 -20.31 6.19
CA SER A 270 1.00 -19.47 6.22
C SER A 270 2.13 -20.06 5.39
N PHE A 271 2.90 -19.20 4.73
CA PHE A 271 3.99 -19.60 3.84
C PHE A 271 5.25 -18.82 4.15
N ASP A 272 6.36 -19.54 4.25
CA ASP A 272 7.70 -18.96 4.30
C ASP A 272 8.25 -18.81 2.89
N ILE A 273 8.57 -17.58 2.49
CA ILE A 273 9.12 -17.27 1.18
C ILE A 273 10.64 -17.41 1.24
N VAL A 274 11.18 -18.30 0.41
CA VAL A 274 12.60 -18.63 0.39
C VAL A 274 13.14 -18.54 -1.04
N ILE A 275 14.37 -18.05 -1.18
CA ILE A 275 15.13 -18.18 -2.43
C ILE A 275 15.92 -19.48 -2.35
N GLU A 276 15.47 -20.49 -3.09
CA GLU A 276 16.21 -21.74 -3.24
C GLU A 276 17.30 -21.56 -4.30
N LYS A 277 18.54 -21.89 -3.93
CA LYS A 277 19.70 -21.84 -4.83
C LYS A 277 20.14 -23.26 -5.15
N SER A 278 20.10 -23.63 -6.42
CA SER A 278 20.79 -24.81 -6.96
C SER A 278 22.08 -24.39 -7.66
N LYS A 279 22.90 -25.38 -8.06
CA LYS A 279 24.19 -25.15 -8.73
C LYS A 279 24.06 -24.34 -10.04
N TYR A 280 22.87 -24.32 -10.66
CA TYR A 280 22.63 -23.69 -11.96
C TYR A 280 21.40 -22.77 -12.01
N LYS A 281 20.56 -22.73 -10.97
CA LYS A 281 19.33 -21.92 -10.97
C LYS A 281 18.99 -21.43 -9.58
N LYS A 282 18.45 -20.22 -9.49
CA LYS A 282 17.80 -19.71 -8.29
C LYS A 282 16.29 -19.63 -8.56
N LYS A 283 15.47 -19.95 -7.57
CA LYS A 283 14.01 -19.90 -7.68
C LYS A 283 13.39 -19.44 -6.37
N ILE A 284 12.35 -18.61 -6.45
CA ILE A 284 11.57 -18.23 -5.28
C ILE A 284 10.47 -19.27 -5.06
N THR A 285 10.38 -19.84 -3.87
CA THR A 285 9.35 -20.80 -3.48
C THR A 285 8.69 -20.37 -2.17
N GLY A 286 7.41 -20.69 -2.00
CA GLY A 286 6.72 -20.57 -0.72
C GLY A 286 6.59 -21.96 -0.09
N ARG A 287 7.20 -22.16 1.07
CA ARG A 287 7.07 -23.40 1.84
C ARG A 287 5.89 -23.26 2.79
N LEU A 288 4.96 -24.20 2.74
CA LEU A 288 3.84 -24.23 3.66
C LEU A 288 4.39 -24.34 5.08
N HIS A 289 4.02 -23.38 5.91
CA HIS A 289 4.30 -23.37 7.32
C HIS A 289 3.03 -23.85 8.02
N GLN A 290 3.06 -25.08 8.52
CA GLN A 290 1.94 -25.68 9.25
C GLN A 290 1.57 -24.79 10.43
N ILE A 291 0.32 -24.33 10.46
CA ILE A 291 -0.31 -23.87 11.69
C ILE A 291 -1.14 -25.05 12.18
N VAL A 292 -0.75 -25.61 13.32
CA VAL A 292 -1.67 -26.41 14.13
C VAL A 292 -2.70 -25.42 14.68
N VAL A 293 -3.97 -25.64 14.31
CA VAL A 293 -5.27 -25.18 14.86
C VAL A 293 -6.19 -24.68 13.76
#